data_AF-A0A7C6CNP7-F1
#
_entry.id   AF-A0A7C6CNP7-F1
#
_cell.length_a   1.000
_cell.length_b   1.000
_cell.length_c   1.000
_cell.angle_alpha   90.00
_cell.angle_beta   90.00
_cell.angle_gamma   90.00
#
_symmetry.space_group_name_H-M   'P 1'
#
loop_
_entity.id
_entity.type
_entity.pdbx_description
1 polymer ?
#
loop_
_entity_poly.entity_id
_entity_poly.type
_entity_poly.pdbx_seq_one_letter_code
_entity_poly.pdbx_strand_id
1 'polypeptide(L)'
;MKQKHKITVADMEMNILSDGSAEEVEAIVNKVDRRIREICLRSPRISKNEAILLCALEFCSERDTAVKDRSHTDEEFERLKEENSRLADTTVRIEARLKAQKEKYEAELAAQKEKYESAAAVQKEKFEGRVQIMKEKYEARLSALKTKLDELKKGGAAAGRQLRMEIAAESAGVEDKKEEADQTSPEKTESEDAGRPAAQADDSKKETRGRGKNKVGSMFDLLTFNDV
;
A
#
# COMPACT_ATOMS: atom_id res chain seq x y z
N MET A 1 43.65 41.30 -24.69
CA MET A 1 44.85 42.11 -24.99
C MET A 1 45.08 42.96 -23.77
N LYS A 2 46.25 42.86 -23.13
CA LYS A 2 46.54 43.60 -21.90
C LYS A 2 46.56 45.09 -22.17
N GLN A 3 45.72 45.84 -21.46
CA GLN A 3 45.66 47.30 -21.52
C GLN A 3 46.34 47.90 -20.30
N LYS A 4 46.92 49.09 -20.47
CA LYS A 4 47.56 49.84 -19.39
C LYS A 4 46.53 50.74 -18.72
N HIS A 5 46.31 50.56 -17.43
CA HIS A 5 45.40 51.37 -16.63
C HIS A 5 46.19 52.17 -15.60
N LYS A 6 45.88 53.47 -15.49
CA LYS A 6 46.39 54.32 -14.41
C LYS A 6 45.40 54.22 -13.25
N ILE A 7 45.87 53.77 -12.09
CA ILE A 7 45.05 53.54 -10.90
C ILE A 7 45.65 54.23 -9.68
N THR A 8 44.83 54.42 -8.65
CA THR A 8 45.24 55.00 -7.36
C THR A 8 44.77 54.08 -6.24
N VAL A 9 45.69 53.60 -5.40
CA VAL A 9 45.39 52.72 -4.25
C VAL A 9 46.07 53.29 -3.01
N ALA A 10 45.32 53.56 -1.94
CA ALA A 10 45.84 54.11 -0.68
C ALA A 10 46.70 55.38 -0.84
N ASP A 11 46.26 56.27 -1.75
CA ASP A 11 46.94 57.51 -2.18
C ASP A 11 48.23 57.29 -3.00
N MET A 12 48.44 56.09 -3.52
CA MET A 12 49.59 55.78 -4.39
C MET A 12 49.11 55.59 -5.83
N GLU A 13 49.56 56.47 -6.73
CA GLU A 13 49.33 56.32 -8.17
C GLU A 13 50.27 55.25 -8.76
N MET A 14 49.71 54.34 -9.54
CA MET A 14 50.48 53.31 -10.24
C MET A 14 49.85 52.94 -11.57
N ASN A 15 50.66 52.42 -12.49
CA ASN A 15 50.18 51.90 -13.77
C ASN A 15 50.21 50.38 -13.74
N ILE A 16 49.09 49.74 -14.05
CA ILE A 16 48.97 48.29 -14.10
C ILE A 16 48.59 47.82 -15.50
N LEU A 17 49.04 46.61 -15.86
CA LEU A 17 48.63 45.92 -17.09
C LEU A 17 47.59 44.87 -16.72
N SER A 18 46.36 45.03 -17.21
CA SER A 18 45.25 44.12 -16.94
C SER A 18 44.58 43.67 -18.25
N ASP A 19 44.00 42.47 -18.23
CA ASP A 19 43.13 41.99 -19.31
C ASP A 19 41.65 42.38 -19.10
N GLY A 20 41.30 42.88 -17.91
CA GLY A 20 39.95 43.34 -17.57
C GLY A 20 39.61 44.70 -18.20
N SER A 21 38.32 45.00 -18.26
CA SER A 21 37.86 46.32 -18.71
C SER A 21 38.27 47.42 -17.73
N ALA A 22 38.31 48.68 -18.17
CA ALA A 22 38.61 49.79 -17.28
C ALA A 22 37.65 49.87 -16.09
N GLU A 23 36.36 49.58 -16.33
CA GLU A 23 35.31 49.55 -15.29
C GLU A 23 35.55 48.41 -14.28
N GLU A 24 35.90 47.21 -14.74
CA GLU A 24 36.20 46.08 -13.85
C GLU A 24 37.42 46.35 -12.98
N VAL A 25 38.48 46.90 -13.58
CA VAL A 25 39.72 47.26 -12.89
C VAL A 25 39.44 48.33 -11.83
N GLU A 26 38.70 49.38 -12.17
CA GLU A 26 38.31 50.43 -11.24
C GLU A 26 37.44 49.91 -10.09
N ALA A 27 36.48 49.03 -10.39
CA ALA A 27 35.66 48.38 -9.38
C ALA A 27 36.49 47.54 -8.39
N ILE A 28 37.51 46.83 -8.87
CA ILE A 28 38.44 46.06 -8.01
C ILE A 28 39.30 47.01 -7.18
N VAL A 29 39.86 48.06 -7.78
CA VAL A 29 40.65 49.08 -7.08
C VAL A 29 39.84 49.70 -5.95
N ASN A 30 38.58 50.05 -6.18
CA ASN A 30 37.69 50.59 -5.16
C ASN A 30 37.44 49.61 -3.99
N LYS A 31 37.34 48.30 -4.26
CA LYS A 31 37.23 47.27 -3.21
C LYS A 31 38.50 47.15 -2.39
N VAL A 32 39.65 47.10 -3.06
CA VAL A 32 40.98 47.01 -2.40
C VAL A 32 41.22 48.25 -1.54
N ASP A 33 40.96 49.44 -2.06
CA ASP A 33 41.16 50.70 -1.34
C ASP A 33 40.24 50.83 -0.11
N ARG A 34 38.97 50.42 -0.23
CA ARG A 34 38.06 50.31 0.90
C ARG A 34 38.61 49.35 1.96
N ARG A 35 39.09 48.17 1.55
CA ARG A 35 39.59 47.16 2.49
C ARG A 35 40.86 47.61 3.21
N ILE A 36 41.79 48.25 2.50
CA ILE A 36 42.98 48.86 3.11
C ILE A 36 42.58 49.92 4.14
N ARG A 37 41.61 50.80 3.80
CA ARG A 37 41.08 51.79 4.75
C ARG A 37 40.46 51.14 5.99
N GLU A 38 39.67 50.08 5.82
CA GLU A 38 39.08 49.31 6.94
C GLU A 38 40.15 48.70 7.85
N ILE A 39 41.22 48.13 7.28
CA ILE A 39 42.35 47.57 8.05
C ILE A 39 43.07 48.66 8.84
N CYS A 40 43.39 49.79 8.19
CA CYS A 40 44.03 50.93 8.85
C CYS A 40 43.17 51.51 9.99
N LEU A 41 41.84 51.55 9.83
CA LEU A 41 40.91 52.01 10.86
C LEU A 41 40.81 51.04 12.04
N ARG A 42 40.82 49.72 11.77
CA ARG A 42 40.76 48.69 12.82
C ARG A 42 42.06 48.59 13.62
N SER A 43 43.19 48.85 12.98
CA SER A 43 44.53 48.68 13.55
C SER A 43 45.41 49.91 13.30
N PRO A 44 45.31 50.96 14.14
CA PRO A 44 45.96 52.26 13.89
C PRO A 44 47.49 52.24 13.99
N ARG A 45 48.10 51.12 14.43
CA ARG A 45 49.57 50.93 14.48
C ARG A 45 50.15 50.30 13.20
N ILE A 46 49.30 49.93 12.25
CA ILE A 46 49.71 49.29 11.01
C ILE A 46 50.04 50.36 9.96
N SER A 47 51.17 50.21 9.30
CA SER A 47 51.57 51.07 8.17
C SER A 47 50.74 50.77 6.92
N LYS A 48 50.64 51.72 5.99
CA LYS A 48 49.92 51.52 4.71
C LYS A 48 50.43 50.28 3.96
N ASN A 49 51.74 50.03 3.96
CA ASN A 49 52.35 48.88 3.29
C ASN A 49 51.97 47.54 3.94
N GLU A 50 51.94 47.50 5.28
CA GLU A 50 51.49 46.32 6.03
C GLU A 50 49.98 46.08 5.80
N ALA A 51 49.16 47.13 5.76
CA ALA A 51 47.73 47.01 5.46
C ALA A 51 47.46 46.48 4.05
N ILE A 52 48.26 46.89 3.06
CA ILE A 52 48.20 46.35 1.70
C ILE A 52 48.57 44.88 1.69
N LEU A 53 49.65 44.49 2.37
CA LEU A 53 50.07 43.10 2.44
C LEU A 53 49.03 42.23 3.13
N LEU A 54 48.43 42.72 4.22
CA LEU A 54 47.33 42.05 4.91
C LEU A 54 46.11 41.90 4.01
N CYS A 55 45.73 42.95 3.27
CA CYS A 55 44.64 42.89 2.31
C CYS A 55 44.88 41.80 1.24
N ALA A 56 46.12 41.67 0.75
CA ALA A 56 46.50 40.64 -0.21
C ALA A 56 46.46 39.22 0.39
N LEU A 57 46.94 39.05 1.62
CA LEU A 57 46.90 37.77 2.33
C LEU A 57 45.47 37.33 2.65
N GLU A 58 44.63 38.25 3.12
CA GLU A 58 43.20 38.01 3.34
C GLU A 58 42.51 37.57 2.05
N PHE A 59 42.74 38.28 0.94
CA PHE A 59 42.17 37.90 -0.37
C PHE A 59 42.61 36.50 -0.82
N CYS A 60 43.89 36.16 -0.67
CA CYS A 60 44.39 34.83 -1.00
C CYS A 60 43.74 33.75 -0.11
N SER A 61 43.63 34.01 1.20
CA SER A 61 42.99 33.08 2.14
C SER A 61 41.51 32.87 1.82
N GLU A 62 40.76 33.96 1.59
CA GLU A 62 39.33 33.91 1.23
C GLU A 62 39.08 33.18 -0.09
N ARG A 63 39.97 33.39 -1.07
CA ARG A 63 39.90 32.66 -2.35
C ARG A 63 40.13 31.17 -2.14
N ASP A 64 41.13 30.79 -1.34
CA ASP A 64 41.44 29.38 -1.10
C ASP A 64 40.33 28.68 -0.31
N THR A 65 39.68 29.36 0.65
CA THR A 65 38.48 28.84 1.32
C THR A 65 37.32 28.73 0.34
N ALA A 66 37.06 29.75 -0.49
CA ALA A 66 35.97 29.70 -1.47
C ALA A 66 36.17 28.59 -2.50
N VAL A 67 37.41 28.27 -2.89
CA VAL A 67 37.72 27.13 -3.77
C VAL A 67 37.41 25.80 -3.09
N LYS A 68 37.79 25.65 -1.81
CA LYS A 68 37.48 24.44 -1.03
C LYS A 68 35.97 24.27 -0.84
N ASP A 69 35.28 25.33 -0.48
CA ASP A 69 33.82 25.31 -0.31
C ASP A 69 33.12 24.94 -1.62
N ARG A 70 33.57 25.51 -2.75
CA ARG A 70 33.07 25.13 -4.08
C ARG A 70 33.30 23.66 -4.39
N SER A 71 34.51 23.14 -4.13
CA SER A 71 34.79 21.72 -4.35
C SER A 71 33.93 20.81 -3.48
N HIS A 72 33.69 21.20 -2.23
CA HIS A 72 32.80 20.47 -1.34
C HIS A 72 31.35 20.50 -1.83
N THR A 73 30.85 21.66 -2.25
CA THR A 73 29.49 21.77 -2.80
C THR A 73 29.32 20.99 -4.10
N ASP A 74 30.36 20.93 -4.94
CA ASP A 74 30.33 20.13 -6.17
C ASP A 74 30.30 18.63 -5.86
N GLU A 75 31.07 18.17 -4.87
CA GLU A 75 31.02 16.79 -4.38
C GLU A 75 29.66 16.42 -3.78
N GLU A 76 29.08 17.30 -2.97
CA GLU A 76 27.74 17.10 -2.41
C GLU A 76 26.66 17.06 -3.49
N PHE A 77 26.76 17.94 -4.50
CA PHE A 77 25.84 17.95 -5.63
C PHE A 77 25.87 16.62 -6.39
N GLU A 78 27.05 16.09 -6.70
CA GLU A 78 27.17 14.79 -7.38
C GLU A 78 26.66 13.63 -6.50
N ARG A 79 26.89 13.66 -5.17
CA ARG A 79 26.31 12.68 -4.24
C ARG A 79 24.78 12.72 -4.25
N LEU A 80 24.19 13.91 -4.14
CA LEU A 80 22.73 14.09 -4.15
C LEU A 80 22.10 13.68 -5.48
N LYS A 81 22.81 13.90 -6.59
CA LYS A 81 22.39 13.46 -7.92
C LYS A 81 22.40 11.94 -8.05
N GLU A 82 23.44 11.28 -7.54
CA GLU A 82 23.49 9.82 -7.50
C GLU A 82 22.40 9.23 -6.59
N GLU A 83 22.18 9.82 -5.42
CA GLU A 83 21.11 9.41 -4.50
C GLU A 83 19.73 9.58 -5.14
N ASN A 84 19.45 10.71 -5.81
CA ASN A 84 18.21 10.92 -6.55
C ASN A 84 18.02 9.88 -7.66
N SER A 85 19.08 9.52 -8.37
CA SER A 85 19.02 8.45 -9.37
C SER A 85 18.64 7.10 -8.74
N ARG A 86 19.26 6.75 -7.61
CA ARG A 86 18.93 5.53 -6.86
C ARG A 86 17.49 5.56 -6.35
N LEU A 87 17.02 6.69 -5.85
CA LEU A 87 15.64 6.87 -5.38
C LEU A 87 14.65 6.73 -6.53
N ALA A 88 14.93 7.28 -7.71
CA ALA A 88 14.11 7.10 -8.90
C ALA A 88 13.99 5.61 -9.28
N ASP A 89 15.12 4.87 -9.31
CA ASP A 89 15.11 3.43 -9.56
C ASP A 89 14.28 2.65 -8.53
N THR A 90 14.40 3.00 -7.24
CA THR A 90 13.60 2.35 -6.19
C THR A 90 12.12 2.64 -6.32
N THR A 91 11.75 3.87 -6.69
CA THR A 91 10.37 4.28 -6.91
C THR A 91 9.75 3.44 -8.03
N VAL A 92 10.43 3.31 -9.17
CA VAL A 92 9.96 2.48 -10.30
C VAL A 92 9.77 1.02 -9.88
N ARG A 93 10.70 0.45 -9.09
CA ARG A 93 10.56 -0.94 -8.59
C ARG A 93 9.37 -1.11 -7.67
N ILE A 94 9.15 -0.16 -6.75
CA ILE A 94 8.03 -0.19 -5.81
C ILE A 94 6.70 -0.06 -6.56
N GLU A 95 6.60 0.86 -7.51
CA GLU A 95 5.42 1.05 -8.35
C GLU A 95 5.09 -0.20 -9.17
N ALA A 96 6.09 -0.83 -9.79
CA ALA A 96 5.89 -2.08 -10.52
C ALA A 96 5.39 -3.22 -9.61
N ARG A 97 5.96 -3.33 -8.40
CA ARG A 97 5.51 -4.33 -7.41
C ARG A 97 4.07 -4.07 -6.96
N LEU A 98 3.72 -2.81 -6.73
CA LEU A 98 2.37 -2.42 -6.29
C LEU A 98 1.34 -2.68 -7.39
N LYS A 99 1.69 -2.39 -8.65
CA LYS A 99 0.85 -2.75 -9.81
C LYS A 99 0.64 -4.26 -9.91
N ALA A 100 1.70 -5.05 -9.82
CA ALA A 100 1.61 -6.51 -9.89
C ALA A 100 0.78 -7.10 -8.72
N GLN A 101 0.81 -6.50 -7.53
CA GLN A 101 -0.05 -6.92 -6.43
C GLN A 101 -1.52 -6.59 -6.66
N LYS A 102 -1.83 -5.40 -7.20
CA LYS A 102 -3.20 -5.03 -7.55
C LYS A 102 -3.81 -6.00 -8.55
N GLU A 103 -3.09 -6.30 -9.63
CA GLU A 103 -3.53 -7.25 -10.66
C GLU A 103 -3.79 -8.65 -10.07
N LYS A 104 -2.95 -9.11 -9.13
CA LYS A 104 -3.17 -10.39 -8.42
C LYS A 104 -4.46 -10.39 -7.60
N TYR A 105 -4.69 -9.35 -6.79
CA TYR A 105 -5.89 -9.27 -5.97
C TYR A 105 -7.17 -9.12 -6.81
N GLU A 106 -7.11 -8.38 -7.91
CA GLU A 106 -8.22 -8.26 -8.85
C GLU A 106 -8.53 -9.60 -9.52
N ALA A 107 -7.51 -10.36 -9.92
CA ALA A 107 -7.69 -11.70 -10.48
C ALA A 107 -8.26 -12.69 -9.45
N GLU A 108 -7.79 -12.64 -8.20
CA GLU A 108 -8.32 -13.47 -7.12
C GLU A 108 -9.80 -13.16 -6.82
N LEU A 109 -10.16 -11.88 -6.77
CA LEU A 109 -11.56 -11.45 -6.60
C LEU A 109 -12.44 -11.88 -7.78
N ALA A 110 -11.95 -11.76 -9.01
CA ALA A 110 -12.68 -12.20 -10.20
C ALA A 110 -12.91 -13.72 -10.17
N ALA A 111 -11.87 -14.50 -9.89
CA ALA A 111 -11.95 -15.96 -9.78
C ALA A 111 -12.88 -16.40 -8.64
N GLN A 112 -12.91 -15.65 -7.53
CA GLN A 112 -13.81 -15.94 -6.42
C GLN A 112 -15.27 -15.64 -6.79
N LYS A 113 -15.53 -14.52 -7.47
CA LYS A 113 -16.88 -14.19 -7.97
C LYS A 113 -17.38 -15.26 -8.94
N GLU A 114 -16.57 -15.68 -9.89
CA GLU A 114 -16.92 -16.74 -10.85
C GLU A 114 -17.27 -18.06 -10.15
N LYS A 115 -16.53 -18.44 -9.10
CA LYS A 115 -16.85 -19.62 -8.28
C LYS A 115 -18.20 -19.51 -7.58
N TYR A 116 -18.53 -18.34 -7.02
CA TYR A 116 -19.82 -18.16 -6.36
C TYR A 116 -20.98 -18.09 -7.35
N GLU A 117 -20.79 -17.42 -8.50
CA GLU A 117 -21.80 -17.33 -9.56
C GLU A 117 -22.09 -18.70 -10.17
N SER A 118 -21.05 -19.50 -10.45
CA SER A 118 -21.22 -20.88 -10.94
C SER A 118 -21.92 -21.78 -9.91
N ALA A 119 -21.55 -21.67 -8.62
CA ALA A 119 -22.23 -22.41 -7.56
C ALA A 119 -23.72 -22.02 -7.45
N ALA A 120 -24.03 -20.72 -7.55
CA ALA A 120 -25.40 -20.23 -7.54
C ALA A 120 -26.20 -20.73 -8.75
N ALA A 121 -25.60 -20.73 -9.95
CA ALA A 121 -26.22 -21.26 -11.16
C ALA A 121 -26.55 -22.75 -11.03
N VAL A 122 -25.62 -23.56 -10.52
CA VAL A 122 -25.84 -25.00 -10.28
C VAL A 122 -26.96 -25.24 -9.26
N GLN A 123 -27.04 -24.44 -8.20
CA GLN A 123 -28.14 -24.54 -7.24
C GLN A 123 -29.48 -24.18 -7.88
N LYS A 124 -29.53 -23.10 -8.64
CA LYS A 124 -30.73 -22.67 -9.36
C LYS A 124 -31.23 -23.76 -10.31
N GLU A 125 -30.36 -24.34 -11.11
CA GLU A 125 -30.69 -25.45 -12.02
C GLU A 125 -31.24 -26.67 -11.25
N LYS A 126 -30.63 -27.03 -10.11
CA LYS A 126 -31.13 -28.11 -9.24
C LYS A 126 -32.54 -27.82 -8.72
N PHE A 127 -32.82 -26.60 -8.28
CA PHE A 127 -34.15 -26.22 -7.80
C PHE A 127 -35.19 -26.19 -8.93
N GLU A 128 -34.83 -25.65 -10.09
CA GLU A 128 -35.68 -25.66 -11.28
C GLU A 128 -36.03 -27.09 -11.72
N GLY A 129 -35.04 -28.00 -11.75
CA GLY A 129 -35.27 -29.41 -12.05
C GLY A 129 -36.21 -30.09 -11.05
N ARG A 130 -36.08 -29.81 -9.74
CA ARG A 130 -37.01 -30.33 -8.72
C ARG A 130 -38.43 -29.81 -8.92
N VAL A 131 -38.59 -28.53 -9.22
CA VAL A 131 -39.90 -27.91 -9.49
C VAL A 131 -40.55 -28.55 -10.72
N GLN A 132 -39.77 -28.79 -11.78
CA GLN A 132 -40.26 -29.42 -13.00
C GLN A 132 -40.74 -30.86 -12.75
N ILE A 133 -39.95 -31.66 -12.05
CA ILE A 133 -40.34 -33.04 -11.65
C ILE A 133 -41.63 -33.01 -10.81
N MET A 134 -41.77 -32.07 -9.87
CA MET A 134 -42.98 -31.94 -9.07
C MET A 134 -44.20 -31.57 -9.91
N LYS A 135 -44.04 -30.67 -10.88
CA LYS A 135 -45.09 -30.28 -11.83
C LYS A 135 -45.59 -31.48 -12.62
N GLU A 136 -44.67 -32.23 -13.23
CA GLU A 136 -44.98 -33.43 -14.01
C GLU A 136 -45.71 -34.49 -13.17
N LYS A 137 -45.28 -34.69 -11.90
CA LYS A 137 -45.98 -35.58 -10.95
C LYS A 137 -47.41 -35.13 -10.67
N TYR A 138 -47.64 -33.83 -10.47
CA TYR A 138 -48.99 -33.31 -10.22
C TYR A 138 -49.87 -33.38 -11.47
N GLU A 139 -49.33 -33.07 -12.64
CA GLU A 139 -50.05 -33.18 -13.92
C GLU A 139 -50.47 -34.64 -14.21
N ALA A 140 -49.58 -35.60 -13.94
CA ALA A 140 -49.90 -37.03 -14.05
C ALA A 140 -50.97 -37.49 -13.05
N ARG A 141 -50.95 -36.97 -11.81
CA ARG A 141 -52.03 -37.24 -10.83
C ARG A 141 -53.36 -36.64 -11.28
N LEU A 142 -53.35 -35.41 -11.79
CA LEU A 142 -54.55 -34.74 -12.30
C LEU A 142 -55.15 -35.47 -13.50
N SER A 143 -54.32 -35.96 -14.43
CA SER A 143 -54.81 -36.75 -15.56
C SER A 143 -55.40 -38.08 -15.10
N ALA A 144 -54.73 -38.80 -14.18
CA ALA A 144 -55.26 -40.03 -13.60
C ALA A 144 -56.60 -39.81 -12.85
N LEU A 145 -56.71 -38.74 -12.06
CA LEU A 145 -57.96 -38.39 -11.37
C LEU A 145 -59.08 -38.03 -12.36
N LYS A 146 -58.78 -37.32 -13.44
CA LYS A 146 -59.76 -37.04 -14.51
C LYS A 146 -60.25 -38.34 -15.15
N THR A 147 -59.36 -39.27 -15.48
CA THR A 147 -59.73 -40.58 -16.03
C THR A 147 -60.64 -41.35 -15.08
N LYS A 148 -60.28 -41.43 -13.79
CA LYS A 148 -61.12 -42.06 -12.76
C LYS A 148 -62.51 -41.40 -12.65
N LEU A 149 -62.58 -40.07 -12.71
CA LEU A 149 -63.85 -39.35 -12.67
C LEU A 149 -64.75 -39.68 -13.88
N ASP A 150 -64.16 -39.78 -15.07
CA ASP A 150 -64.89 -40.10 -16.30
C ASP A 150 -65.37 -41.57 -16.32
N GLU A 151 -64.60 -42.50 -15.76
CA GLU A 151 -65.03 -43.88 -15.51
C GLU A 151 -66.21 -43.93 -14.54
N LEU A 152 -66.17 -43.15 -13.46
CA LEU A 152 -67.24 -43.09 -12.47
C LEU A 152 -68.57 -42.58 -13.07
N LYS A 153 -68.48 -41.57 -13.94
CA LYS A 153 -69.64 -41.03 -14.67
C LYS A 153 -70.27 -42.07 -15.61
N LYS A 154 -69.48 -43.01 -16.15
CA LYS A 154 -69.96 -44.10 -17.00
C LYS A 154 -70.53 -45.28 -16.20
N GLY A 155 -70.11 -45.48 -14.94
CA GLY A 155 -70.43 -46.66 -14.11
C GLY A 155 -71.68 -46.61 -13.22
N GLY A 156 -72.37 -45.47 -13.11
CA GLY A 156 -73.58 -45.34 -12.28
C GLY A 156 -73.36 -45.59 -10.76
N ALA A 157 -74.46 -45.66 -9.99
CA ALA A 157 -74.45 -45.63 -8.50
C ALA A 157 -73.69 -46.77 -7.79
N ALA A 158 -73.27 -47.82 -8.50
CA ALA A 158 -72.44 -48.89 -7.94
C ALA A 158 -70.96 -48.50 -7.85
N ALA A 159 -70.41 -47.84 -8.88
CA ALA A 159 -69.02 -47.37 -8.89
C ALA A 159 -68.73 -46.29 -7.83
N GLY A 160 -69.73 -45.45 -7.52
CA GLY A 160 -69.62 -44.42 -6.48
C GLY A 160 -69.49 -44.97 -5.05
N ARG A 161 -69.95 -46.20 -4.77
CA ARG A 161 -69.78 -46.84 -3.45
C ARG A 161 -68.38 -47.43 -3.27
N GLN A 162 -67.79 -47.94 -4.35
CA GLN A 162 -66.43 -48.51 -4.35
C GLN A 162 -65.37 -47.43 -4.18
N LEU A 163 -65.52 -46.30 -4.88
CA LEU A 163 -64.60 -45.16 -4.75
C LEU A 163 -64.64 -44.52 -3.35
N ARG A 164 -65.79 -44.54 -2.68
CA ARG A 164 -65.93 -44.02 -1.31
C ARG A 164 -65.19 -44.90 -0.28
N MET A 165 -65.01 -46.20 -0.56
CA MET A 165 -64.15 -47.08 0.24
C MET A 165 -62.67 -46.90 -0.07
N GLU A 166 -62.29 -46.71 -1.35
CA GLU A 166 -60.87 -46.52 -1.73
C GLU A 166 -60.32 -45.16 -1.27
N ILE A 167 -61.10 -44.08 -1.35
CA ILE A 167 -60.69 -42.77 -0.82
C ILE A 167 -60.50 -42.83 0.70
N ALA A 168 -61.35 -43.56 1.42
CA ALA A 168 -61.23 -43.76 2.86
C ALA A 168 -59.98 -44.58 3.25
N ALA A 169 -59.56 -45.52 2.40
CA ALA A 169 -58.34 -46.30 2.59
C ALA A 169 -57.06 -45.49 2.30
N GLU A 170 -57.09 -44.61 1.29
CA GLU A 170 -55.94 -43.75 0.93
C GLU A 170 -55.73 -42.62 1.96
N SER A 171 -56.80 -42.13 2.61
CA SER A 171 -56.71 -41.20 3.75
C SER A 171 -56.19 -41.82 5.05
N ALA A 172 -56.24 -43.15 5.21
CA ALA A 172 -55.73 -43.86 6.39
C ALA A 172 -54.24 -44.22 6.31
N GLY A 173 -53.60 -44.01 5.15
CA GLY A 173 -52.18 -44.33 4.90
C GLY A 173 -51.23 -43.14 5.01
N VAL A 174 -51.70 -41.98 5.47
CA VAL A 174 -50.88 -40.76 5.62
C VAL A 174 -50.71 -40.42 7.09
N GLU A 175 -50.05 -41.31 7.84
CA GLU A 175 -49.39 -40.94 9.10
C GLU A 175 -47.99 -41.59 9.14
N ASP A 176 -47.01 -40.73 9.40
CA ASP A 176 -45.63 -40.96 9.82
C ASP A 176 -44.59 -41.63 8.89
N LYS A 177 -43.89 -40.79 8.12
CA LYS A 177 -42.42 -40.83 8.09
C LYS A 177 -41.84 -39.46 8.40
N LYS A 178 -41.54 -39.29 9.69
CA LYS A 178 -40.42 -38.54 10.29
C LYS A 178 -39.97 -37.28 9.58
N GLU A 179 -40.27 -36.18 10.25
CA GLU A 179 -39.38 -35.02 10.39
C GLU A 179 -37.92 -35.47 10.48
N GLU A 180 -37.09 -35.02 9.54
CA GLU A 180 -35.68 -34.77 9.79
C GLU A 180 -35.42 -33.33 9.37
N ALA A 181 -35.44 -32.46 10.38
CA ALA A 181 -34.99 -31.09 10.26
C ALA A 181 -33.48 -31.10 10.01
N ASP A 182 -33.02 -30.46 8.95
CA ASP A 182 -31.67 -29.92 8.90
C ASP A 182 -31.77 -28.43 8.53
N GLN A 183 -31.64 -27.62 9.58
CA GLN A 183 -31.53 -26.17 9.53
C GLN A 183 -30.10 -25.82 9.15
N THR A 184 -29.87 -25.12 8.04
CA THR A 184 -28.64 -24.34 7.90
C THR A 184 -28.87 -23.05 7.13
N SER A 185 -29.05 -21.97 7.88
CA SER A 185 -28.48 -20.62 7.64
C SER A 185 -28.87 -19.71 8.83
N PRO A 186 -28.18 -18.59 9.09
CA PRO A 186 -26.74 -18.35 9.27
C PRO A 186 -26.44 -17.60 10.62
N GLU A 187 -25.18 -17.22 10.83
CA GLU A 187 -24.62 -16.18 11.74
C GLU A 187 -24.17 -16.49 13.20
N LYS A 188 -22.85 -16.18 13.43
CA LYS A 188 -22.17 -15.52 14.59
C LYS A 188 -22.32 -16.14 16.01
N THR A 189 -21.38 -16.17 16.96
CA THR A 189 -20.06 -15.56 17.29
C THR A 189 -19.59 -16.23 18.60
N GLU A 190 -18.26 -16.38 18.84
CA GLU A 190 -17.50 -16.31 20.14
C GLU A 190 -18.00 -17.12 21.39
N SER A 191 -17.24 -17.64 22.38
CA SER A 191 -15.85 -17.62 22.88
C SER A 191 -15.71 -18.61 24.06
N GLU A 192 -14.47 -18.84 24.55
CA GLU A 192 -14.04 -19.38 25.89
C GLU A 192 -14.19 -20.90 26.17
N ASP A 193 -13.14 -21.70 26.42
CA ASP A 193 -12.07 -21.77 27.46
C ASP A 193 -12.41 -22.69 28.67
N ALA A 194 -11.36 -23.36 29.14
CA ALA A 194 -11.18 -24.11 30.39
C ALA A 194 -11.38 -25.65 30.39
N GLY A 195 -10.29 -26.37 30.75
CA GLY A 195 -10.40 -27.56 31.61
C GLY A 195 -9.59 -28.83 31.26
N ARG A 196 -8.26 -28.81 31.50
CA ARG A 196 -7.41 -30.01 31.76
C ARG A 196 -7.61 -30.42 33.25
N PRO A 197 -7.41 -31.68 33.77
CA PRO A 197 -6.18 -32.46 33.56
C PRO A 197 -6.20 -34.01 33.74
N ALA A 198 -5.11 -34.66 33.29
CA ALA A 198 -4.46 -35.76 34.00
C ALA A 198 -3.00 -35.93 33.49
N ALA A 199 -2.10 -36.19 34.44
CA ALA A 199 -0.65 -36.22 34.28
C ALA A 199 -0.11 -37.66 34.36
N GLN A 200 1.01 -37.93 33.70
CA GLN A 200 2.12 -38.70 34.26
C GLN A 200 3.41 -38.46 33.46
N ALA A 201 4.51 -38.37 34.20
CA ALA A 201 5.85 -37.93 33.79
C ALA A 201 6.72 -39.10 33.33
N ASP A 202 7.75 -38.82 32.52
CA ASP A 202 9.13 -39.15 32.91
C ASP A 202 10.19 -38.50 32.00
N ASP A 203 11.38 -38.40 32.59
CA ASP A 203 12.47 -37.45 32.38
C ASP A 203 13.43 -37.81 31.23
N SER A 204 13.98 -36.81 30.52
CA SER A 204 15.39 -36.72 30.06
C SER A 204 15.66 -35.75 28.90
N LYS A 205 16.77 -35.00 29.05
CA LYS A 205 17.65 -34.37 28.03
C LYS A 205 17.18 -33.12 27.27
N LYS A 206 17.67 -31.97 27.76
CA LYS A 206 18.58 -31.01 27.08
C LYS A 206 18.59 -31.07 25.54
N GLU A 207 17.99 -30.07 24.87
CA GLU A 207 18.63 -29.26 23.81
C GLU A 207 17.69 -28.18 23.24
N THR A 208 18.32 -27.25 22.55
CA THR A 208 17.90 -25.90 22.19
C THR A 208 16.89 -25.78 21.03
N ARG A 209 16.27 -24.58 20.95
CA ARG A 209 15.67 -23.90 19.78
C ARG A 209 14.20 -24.14 19.44
N GLY A 210 13.45 -23.04 19.54
CA GLY A 210 12.67 -22.52 18.41
C GLY A 210 11.15 -22.52 18.56
N ARG A 211 10.55 -21.44 18.02
CA ARG A 211 9.14 -21.32 17.56
C ARG A 211 8.13 -21.00 18.67
N GLY A 212 7.25 -20.00 18.56
CA GLY A 212 7.03 -18.94 17.58
C GLY A 212 6.00 -17.99 18.19
N LYS A 213 6.29 -16.68 18.23
CA LYS A 213 5.29 -15.67 18.64
C LYS A 213 4.53 -15.23 17.39
N ASN A 214 3.21 -15.38 17.43
CA ASN A 214 2.31 -15.06 16.33
C ASN A 214 2.33 -13.56 16.02
N LYS A 215 2.42 -13.24 14.73
CA LYS A 215 2.75 -11.94 14.15
C LYS A 215 1.61 -10.90 14.16
N VAL A 216 0.65 -11.03 15.09
CA VAL A 216 -0.56 -10.18 15.12
C VAL A 216 -0.59 -9.25 16.32
N GLY A 217 0.19 -9.52 17.39
CA GLY A 217 0.26 -8.64 18.57
C GLY A 217 1.23 -7.46 18.48
N SER A 218 2.08 -7.39 17.44
CA SER A 218 3.13 -6.36 17.33
C SER A 218 2.72 -5.14 16.49
N MET A 219 1.53 -5.14 15.86
CA MET A 219 1.09 -4.03 15.01
C MET A 219 0.16 -3.04 15.71
N PHE A 220 -0.32 -3.34 16.92
CA PHE A 220 -1.21 -2.44 17.67
C PHE A 220 -0.49 -1.44 18.58
N ASP A 221 0.79 -1.66 18.88
CA ASP A 221 1.60 -0.73 19.71
C ASP A 221 2.20 0.46 18.94
N LEU A 222 1.91 0.59 17.64
CA LEU A 222 2.52 1.62 16.78
C LEU A 222 1.55 2.70 16.28
N LEU A 223 0.37 2.82 16.88
CA LEU A 223 -0.68 3.76 16.44
C LEU A 223 -1.20 4.71 17.53
N THR A 224 -0.47 4.92 18.62
CA THR A 224 -0.74 6.04 19.54
C THR A 224 0.35 7.10 19.40
N PHE A 225 0.25 7.91 18.35
CA PHE A 225 0.71 9.30 18.42
C PHE A 225 -0.45 10.13 18.97
N ASN A 226 -0.23 10.79 20.09
CA ASN A 226 -0.79 12.11 20.33
C ASN A 226 0.28 12.93 21.05
N ASP A 227 0.65 14.03 20.38
CA ASP A 227 1.39 15.16 20.92
C ASP A 227 0.79 15.66 22.24
N VAL A 228 1.62 15.78 23.28
CA VAL A 228 1.83 16.97 24.16
C VAL A 228 3.22 16.87 24.76
#